data_AF-J9UIZ7-F1
#
_entry.id   AF-J9UIZ7-F1
#
_cell.length_a   1.000
_cell.length_b   1.000
_cell.length_c   1.000
_cell.angle_alpha   90.00
_cell.angle_beta   90.00
_cell.angle_gamma   90.00
#
_symmetry.space_group_name_H-M   'P 1'
#
loop_
_entity.id
_entity.type
_entity.pdbx_description
1 polymer ?
#
loop_
_entity_poly.entity_id
_entity_poly.type
_entity_poly.pdbx_seq_one_letter_code
_entity_poly.pdbx_strand_id
1 'polypeptide(L)'
;MNKELEKALAIIKSNNKEATKEIRKLLNNNNLDVDLTKYNAEVNFNNEEILRTDKDRDGNITSSFRVYSMRVDSNTSDDIINNYADFLELSSIMMRKETREKINELLGYYIRKTEAEIDNLNIA
;
A
#
# COMPACT_ATOMS: atom_id res chain seq x y z
N MET A 1 26.95 6.93 4.29
CA MET A 1 25.60 6.52 4.76
C MET A 1 25.81 5.46 5.85
N ASN A 2 25.00 5.43 6.91
CA ASN A 2 25.18 4.45 7.99
C ASN A 2 24.90 3.03 7.44
N LYS A 3 25.80 2.07 7.66
CA LYS A 3 25.70 0.68 7.18
C LYS A 3 24.44 -0.03 7.69
N GLU A 4 23.94 0.35 8.86
CA GLU A 4 22.67 -0.17 9.40
C GLU A 4 21.46 0.38 8.65
N LEU A 5 21.49 1.66 8.30
CA LEU A 5 20.45 2.31 7.49
C LEU A 5 20.36 1.67 6.09
N GLU A 6 21.51 1.37 5.47
CA GLU A 6 21.57 0.66 4.19
C GLU A 6 20.89 -0.72 4.25
N LYS A 7 21.11 -1.47 5.33
CA LYS A 7 20.47 -2.78 5.53
C LYS A 7 18.96 -2.66 5.74
N ALA A 8 18.52 -1.71 6.56
CA ALA A 8 17.10 -1.48 6.81
C ALA A 8 16.37 -1.07 5.52
N LEU A 9 16.97 -0.20 4.69
CA LEU A 9 16.42 0.19 3.39
C LEU A 9 16.34 -1.00 2.42
N ALA A 10 17.33 -1.90 2.44
CA ALA A 10 17.31 -3.11 1.62
C ALA A 10 16.16 -4.05 2.00
N ILE A 11 15.91 -4.23 3.30
CA ILE A 11 14.79 -5.01 3.83
C ILE A 11 13.45 -4.42 3.38
N ILE A 12 13.25 -3.12 3.60
CA ILE A 12 12.02 -2.41 3.18
C ILE A 12 11.81 -2.58 1.68
N LYS A 13 12.84 -2.35 0.86
CA LYS A 13 12.74 -2.49 -0.60
C LYS A 13 12.38 -3.91 -1.03
N SER A 14 12.91 -4.92 -0.36
CA SER A 14 12.57 -6.33 -0.65
C SER A 14 11.11 -6.62 -0.31
N ASN A 15 10.67 -6.22 0.88
CA ASN A 15 9.30 -6.44 1.34
C ASN A 15 8.27 -5.63 0.54
N ASN A 16 8.59 -4.39 0.13
CA ASN A 16 7.76 -3.59 -0.79
C ASN A 16 7.54 -4.34 -2.11
N LYS A 17 8.59 -4.94 -2.67
CA LYS A 17 8.51 -5.70 -3.93
C LYS A 17 7.61 -6.93 -3.79
N GLU A 18 7.74 -7.66 -2.69
CA GLU A 18 6.92 -8.83 -2.40
C GLU A 18 5.45 -8.45 -2.15
N ALA A 19 5.20 -7.45 -1.29
CA ALA A 19 3.85 -6.94 -1.01
C ALA A 19 3.18 -6.40 -2.27
N THR A 20 3.90 -5.65 -3.09
CA THR A 20 3.42 -5.17 -4.40
C THR A 20 2.97 -6.33 -5.27
N LYS A 21 3.79 -7.38 -5.40
CA LYS A 21 3.44 -8.55 -6.20
C LYS A 21 2.16 -9.22 -5.73
N GLU A 22 1.99 -9.39 -4.41
CA GLU A 22 0.80 -10.04 -3.85
C GLU A 22 -0.46 -9.16 -3.94
N ILE A 23 -0.35 -7.84 -3.73
CA ILE A 23 -1.47 -6.91 -3.93
C ILE A 23 -1.93 -6.87 -5.39
N ARG A 24 -0.98 -6.84 -6.34
CA ARG A 24 -1.30 -6.89 -7.78
C ARG A 24 -2.06 -8.15 -8.16
N LYS A 25 -1.67 -9.30 -7.61
CA LYS A 25 -2.39 -10.57 -7.80
C LYS A 25 -3.78 -10.53 -7.18
N LEU A 26 -3.90 -10.06 -5.94
CA LEU A 26 -5.16 -10.00 -5.21
C LEU A 26 -6.20 -9.15 -5.94
N LEU A 27 -5.77 -8.03 -6.52
CA LEU A 27 -6.64 -7.07 -7.18
C LEU A 27 -6.65 -7.19 -8.71
N ASN A 28 -5.90 -8.14 -9.26
CA ASN A 28 -5.71 -8.34 -10.69
C ASN A 28 -5.36 -7.03 -11.44
N ASN A 29 -4.45 -6.23 -10.87
CA ASN A 29 -4.06 -4.93 -11.42
C ASN A 29 -2.53 -4.76 -11.35
N ASN A 30 -1.88 -4.44 -12.46
CA ASN A 30 -0.41 -4.33 -12.55
C ASN A 30 0.14 -2.92 -12.30
N ASN A 31 -0.72 -1.92 -12.17
CA ASN A 31 -0.35 -0.50 -11.99
C ASN A 31 -0.34 -0.09 -10.51
N LEU A 32 -0.46 -1.06 -9.60
CA LEU A 32 -0.37 -0.82 -8.16
C LEU A 32 1.07 -0.94 -7.67
N ASP A 33 1.44 -0.13 -6.71
CA ASP A 33 2.67 -0.28 -5.93
C ASP A 33 2.38 -0.19 -4.44
N VAL A 34 3.24 -0.82 -3.64
CA VAL A 34 3.16 -0.79 -2.19
C VAL A 34 4.41 -0.11 -1.65
N ASP A 35 4.21 0.92 -0.83
CA ASP A 35 5.25 1.52 -0.02
C ASP A 35 5.05 1.15 1.46
N LEU A 36 5.93 0.30 2.00
CA LEU A 36 5.91 -0.12 3.39
C LEU A 36 6.92 0.69 4.22
N THR A 37 6.55 0.83 5.49
CA THR A 37 7.48 1.08 6.58
C THR A 37 7.33 -0.03 7.62
N LYS A 38 8.04 0.05 8.75
CA LYS A 38 7.80 -0.85 9.89
C LYS A 38 6.46 -0.62 10.63
N TYR A 39 5.74 0.44 10.29
CA TYR A 39 4.50 0.84 10.98
C TYR A 39 3.28 0.93 10.08
N ASN A 40 3.46 1.08 8.77
CA ASN A 40 2.37 1.29 7.83
C ASN A 40 2.70 0.75 6.45
N ALA A 41 1.67 0.72 5.62
CA ALA A 41 1.72 0.39 4.21
C ALA A 41 0.81 1.35 3.45
N GLU A 42 1.29 1.89 2.35
CA GLU A 42 0.51 2.66 1.40
C GLU A 42 0.43 1.85 0.10
N VAL A 43 -0.76 1.73 -0.47
CA VAL A 43 -0.97 1.21 -1.82
C VAL A 43 -1.23 2.42 -2.71
N ASN A 44 -0.43 2.56 -3.76
CA ASN A 44 -0.59 3.63 -4.73
C ASN A 44 -1.06 3.06 -6.08
N PHE A 45 -1.86 3.85 -6.79
CA PHE A 45 -2.24 3.63 -8.18
C PHE A 45 -1.78 4.85 -8.97
N ASN A 46 -0.90 4.66 -9.95
CA ASN A 46 -0.34 5.76 -10.76
C ASN A 46 0.26 6.90 -9.90
N ASN A 47 0.98 6.55 -8.83
CA ASN A 47 1.60 7.46 -7.84
C ASN A 47 0.61 8.19 -6.91
N GLU A 48 -0.67 7.84 -6.93
CA GLU A 48 -1.67 8.38 -6.01
C GLU A 48 -2.04 7.34 -4.95
N GLU A 49 -1.95 7.71 -3.67
CA GLU A 49 -2.34 6.86 -2.55
C GLU A 49 -3.85 6.58 -2.63
N ILE A 50 -4.21 5.30 -2.72
CA ILE A 50 -5.61 4.86 -2.76
C ILE A 50 -6.03 4.18 -1.44
N LEU A 51 -5.07 3.55 -0.77
CA LEU A 51 -5.27 2.85 0.49
C LEU A 51 -4.05 3.01 1.38
N ARG A 52 -4.31 3.27 2.65
CA ARG A 52 -3.31 3.27 3.71
C ARG A 52 -3.71 2.27 4.78
N THR A 53 -2.76 1.47 5.22
CA THR A 53 -2.89 0.52 6.32
C THR A 53 -1.89 0.88 7.40
N ASP A 54 -2.37 1.15 8.61
CA ASP A 54 -1.54 1.47 9.76
C ASP A 54 -1.62 0.33 10.80
N LYS A 55 -0.50 0.10 11.48
CA LYS A 55 -0.41 -0.72 12.68
C LYS A 55 -0.33 0.19 13.90
N ASP A 56 -1.26 0.04 14.84
CA ASP A 56 -1.22 0.78 16.10
C ASP A 56 -0.20 0.18 17.10
N ARG A 57 -0.10 0.76 18.30
CA ARG A 57 0.84 0.31 19.34
C ARG A 57 0.51 -1.08 19.90
N ASP A 58 -0.76 -1.48 19.81
CA ASP A 58 -1.24 -2.78 20.29
C ASP A 58 -1.14 -3.85 19.19
N GLY A 59 -0.66 -3.48 18.00
CA GLY A 59 -0.50 -4.37 16.85
C GLY A 59 -1.77 -4.54 16.02
N ASN A 60 -2.84 -3.78 16.30
CA ASN A 60 -4.05 -3.83 15.49
C ASN A 60 -3.81 -3.18 14.14
N ILE A 61 -4.42 -3.79 13.11
CA ILE A 61 -4.30 -3.34 11.72
C ILE A 61 -5.59 -2.65 11.30
N THR A 62 -5.48 -1.40 10.89
CA THR A 62 -6.59 -0.60 10.38
C THR A 62 -6.27 -0.05 9.00
N SER A 63 -7.24 -0.04 8.11
CA SER A 63 -7.08 0.53 6.77
C SER A 63 -8.04 1.70 6.55
N SER A 64 -7.50 2.79 6.01
CA SER A 64 -8.22 3.95 5.53
C SER A 64 -8.15 4.00 4.00
N PHE A 65 -9.27 4.34 3.38
CA PHE A 65 -9.43 4.42 1.93
C PHE A 65 -9.63 5.87 1.55
N ARG A 66 -9.05 6.29 0.42
CA ARG A 66 -9.29 7.62 -0.11
C ARG A 66 -10.59 7.64 -0.91
N VAL A 67 -11.48 8.55 -0.51
CA VAL A 67 -12.70 8.88 -1.23
C VAL A 67 -12.52 10.29 -1.78
N TYR A 68 -12.47 10.39 -3.12
CA TYR A 68 -12.31 11.67 -3.80
C TYR A 68 -13.57 12.01 -4.61
N SER A 69 -13.66 13.29 -4.99
CA SER A 69 -14.54 13.76 -6.05
C SER A 69 -13.73 14.57 -7.06
N MET A 70 -13.97 14.35 -8.36
CA MET A 70 -13.37 15.13 -9.44
C MET A 70 -14.43 16.02 -10.09
N ARG A 71 -14.06 17.26 -10.43
CA ARG A 71 -14.87 18.13 -11.30
C ARG A 71 -14.41 17.92 -12.75
N VAL A 72 -15.36 17.68 -13.64
CA VAL A 72 -15.12 17.50 -15.08
C VAL A 72 -15.79 18.64 -15.83
N ASP A 73 -15.07 19.25 -16.76
CA ASP A 73 -15.59 20.24 -17.72
C ASP A 73 -15.14 19.91 -19.15
N SER A 74 -15.55 20.73 -20.12
CA SER A 74 -15.26 20.50 -21.54
C SER A 74 -13.78 20.54 -21.93
N ASN A 75 -12.90 21.03 -21.06
CA ASN A 75 -11.45 21.09 -21.28
C ASN A 75 -10.71 19.98 -20.53
N THR A 76 -11.41 19.16 -19.76
CA THR A 76 -10.80 18.04 -19.04
C THR A 76 -10.45 16.92 -20.03
N SER A 77 -9.20 16.47 -20.02
CA SER A 77 -8.75 15.38 -20.90
C SER A 77 -9.42 14.05 -20.56
N ASP A 78 -9.80 13.29 -21.58
CA ASP A 78 -10.32 11.92 -21.46
C ASP A 78 -9.37 11.01 -20.65
N ASP A 79 -8.05 11.19 -20.79
CA ASP A 79 -7.07 10.41 -20.04
C ASP A 79 -7.17 10.64 -18.53
N ILE A 80 -7.44 11.90 -18.12
CA ILE A 80 -7.61 12.25 -16.71
C ILE A 80 -8.92 11.64 -16.18
N ILE A 81 -10.00 11.72 -16.96
CA ILE A 81 -11.30 11.16 -16.60
C ILE A 81 -11.19 9.64 -16.45
N ASN A 82 -10.55 8.95 -17.39
CA ASN A 82 -10.38 7.50 -17.35
C ASN A 82 -9.49 7.06 -16.19
N ASN A 83 -8.36 7.75 -15.95
CA ASN A 83 -7.50 7.47 -14.80
C ASN A 83 -8.27 7.61 -13.46
N TYR A 84 -9.12 8.62 -13.36
CA TYR A 84 -9.94 8.83 -12.18
C TYR A 84 -11.06 7.80 -12.03
N ALA A 85 -11.65 7.35 -13.13
CA ALA A 85 -12.63 6.26 -13.13
C ALA A 85 -12.00 4.95 -12.62
N ASP A 86 -10.81 4.60 -13.12
CA ASP A 86 -10.04 3.43 -12.66
C ASP A 86 -9.71 3.53 -11.16
N PHE A 87 -9.29 4.72 -10.70
CA PHE A 87 -9.05 4.99 -9.29
C PHE A 87 -10.31 4.72 -8.44
N LEU A 88 -11.47 5.25 -8.85
CA LEU A 88 -12.72 5.04 -8.11
C LEU A 88 -13.15 3.57 -8.11
N GLU A 89 -13.00 2.88 -9.23
CA GLU A 89 -13.31 1.45 -9.34
C GLU A 89 -12.45 0.64 -8.36
N LEU A 90 -11.14 0.84 -8.38
CA LEU A 90 -10.20 0.17 -7.48
C LEU A 90 -10.52 0.47 -6.01
N SER A 91 -10.76 1.74 -5.66
CA SER A 91 -11.09 2.14 -4.29
C SER A 91 -12.37 1.42 -3.82
N SER A 92 -13.39 1.37 -4.68
CA SER A 92 -14.64 0.66 -4.38
C SER A 92 -14.43 -0.85 -4.16
N ILE A 93 -13.57 -1.49 -4.94
CA ILE A 93 -13.25 -2.93 -4.83
C ILE A 93 -12.52 -3.19 -3.51
N MET A 94 -11.53 -2.37 -3.18
CA MET A 94 -10.73 -2.52 -1.96
C MET A 94 -11.60 -2.32 -0.70
N MET A 95 -12.64 -1.46 -0.75
CA MET A 95 -13.56 -1.22 0.36
C MET A 95 -14.51 -2.40 0.66
N ARG A 96 -14.70 -3.34 -0.27
CA ARG A 96 -15.56 -4.52 -0.06
C ARG A 96 -15.03 -5.35 1.10
N LYS A 97 -15.91 -5.78 2.01
CA LYS A 97 -15.54 -6.43 3.28
C LYS A 97 -14.49 -7.54 3.10
N GLU A 98 -14.77 -8.51 2.22
CA GLU A 98 -13.89 -9.65 1.98
C GLU A 98 -12.52 -9.21 1.42
N THR A 99 -12.50 -8.31 0.44
CA THR A 99 -11.27 -7.77 -0.14
C THR A 99 -10.47 -7.00 0.89
N ARG A 100 -11.11 -6.10 1.65
CA ARG A 100 -10.49 -5.34 2.74
C ARG A 100 -9.85 -6.25 3.78
N GLU A 101 -10.54 -7.31 4.19
CA GLU A 101 -10.02 -8.27 5.18
C GLU A 101 -8.75 -8.96 4.65
N LYS A 102 -8.74 -9.39 3.39
CA LYS A 102 -7.55 -9.97 2.74
C LYS A 102 -6.41 -8.96 2.61
N ILE A 103 -6.70 -7.70 2.26
CA ILE A 103 -5.70 -6.63 2.20
C ILE A 103 -5.09 -6.39 3.59
N ASN A 104 -5.92 -6.29 4.63
CA ASN A 104 -5.45 -6.06 6.01
C ASN A 104 -4.56 -7.21 6.50
N GLU A 105 -4.93 -8.45 6.20
CA GLU A 105 -4.12 -9.62 6.54
C GLU A 105 -2.76 -9.56 5.83
N LEU A 106 -2.77 -9.32 4.51
CA LEU A 106 -1.59 -9.29 3.67
C LEU A 106 -0.63 -8.15 4.04
N LEU A 107 -1.12 -6.91 4.09
CA LEU A 107 -0.29 -5.75 4.43
C LEU A 107 0.15 -5.79 5.89
N GLY A 108 -0.74 -6.22 6.80
CA GLY A 108 -0.38 -6.42 8.21
C GLY A 108 0.73 -7.45 8.40
N TYR A 109 0.72 -8.54 7.61
CA TYR A 109 1.82 -9.51 7.58
C TYR A 109 3.14 -8.85 7.18
N TYR A 110 3.17 -8.09 6.07
CA TYR A 110 4.40 -7.45 5.60
C TYR A 110 4.91 -6.34 6.51
N ILE A 111 4.03 -5.59 7.17
CA ILE A 111 4.42 -4.61 8.20
C ILE A 111 5.13 -5.32 9.35
N ARG A 112 4.54 -6.39 9.89
CA ARG A 112 5.15 -7.17 11.00
C ARG A 112 6.45 -7.86 10.59
N LYS A 113 6.50 -8.43 9.39
CA LYS A 113 7.72 -9.03 8.82
C LYS A 113 8.84 -8.00 8.74
N THR A 114 8.54 -6.82 8.18
CA THR A 114 9.50 -5.72 8.03
C THR A 114 10.00 -5.19 9.37
N GLU A 115 9.09 -5.00 10.35
CA GLU A 115 9.46 -4.63 11.72
C GLU A 115 10.41 -5.66 12.34
N ALA A 116 10.05 -6.94 12.34
CA ALA A 116 10.86 -8.00 12.93
C ALA A 116 12.26 -8.11 12.28
N GLU A 117 12.33 -8.02 10.95
CA GLU A 117 13.60 -8.06 10.21
C GLU A 117 14.50 -6.85 10.52
N ILE A 118 13.92 -5.65 10.66
CA ILE A 118 14.66 -4.44 11.05
C ILE A 118 15.09 -4.51 12.51
N ASP A 119 14.23 -4.94 13.43
CA ASP A 119 14.57 -5.02 14.85
C ASP A 119 15.68 -6.06 15.09
N ASN A 120 15.72 -7.13 14.30
CA ASN A 120 16.82 -8.10 14.29
C ASN A 120 18.16 -7.52 13.80
N LEU A 121 18.18 -6.38 13.09
CA LEU A 121 19.42 -5.68 12.76
C LEU A 121 20.03 -4.98 13.99
N ASN A 122 19.19 -4.63 14.97
CA ASN A 122 19.57 -3.87 16.17
C ASN A 122 19.89 -4.76 17.38
N ILE A 123 19.86 -6.08 17.22
CA ILE A 123 20.39 -7.02 18.22
C ILE A 123 21.89 -7.18 17.95
N ALA A 124 22.67 -6.22 18.44
CA ALA A 124 24.12 -6.30 18.57
C ALA A 124 24.51 -6.01 20.03
#